data_AF-Q8BRQ5-F1
#
_entry.id   AF-Q8BRQ5-F1
#
_cell.length_a   1.000
_cell.length_b   1.000
_cell.length_c   1.000
_cell.angle_alpha   90.00
_cell.angle_beta   90.00
_cell.angle_gamma   90.00
#
_symmetry.space_group_name_H-M   'P 1'
#
loop_
_entity.id
_entity.type
_entity.pdbx_description
1 polymer ?
#
loop_
_entity_poly.entity_id
_entity_poly.type
_entity_poly.pdbx_seq_one_letter_code
_entity_poly.pdbx_strand_id
1 'polypeptide(L)'
;MTAQKYLGSRALAAQRTWARFIPGRVEFFSSQQSPSAALGQPPPPLPVIALPGVDDSYPPQKKSFMMIKYMHDHYLDKYEWFMRADDDVYIKGDLPVLAVPPAHLLIPFSAVNPSLYPPPPPLLCQHLLWASAAPWPAIHTPRIRPSFLA
;
A
#
# COMPACT_ATOMS: atom_id res chain seq x y z
N MET A 1 11.94 -2.05 -1.65
CA MET A 1 13.31 -2.59 -1.60
C MET A 1 13.40 -3.51 -0.41
N THR A 2 13.92 -4.73 -0.58
CA THR A 2 13.98 -5.73 0.50
C THR A 2 15.23 -6.61 0.38
N ALA A 3 15.48 -7.41 1.42
CA ALA A 3 16.49 -8.46 1.46
C ALA A 3 15.81 -9.83 1.39
N GLN A 4 16.51 -10.87 0.95
CA GLN A 4 15.94 -12.23 0.84
C GLN A 4 15.34 -12.71 2.15
N LYS A 5 16.04 -12.48 3.26
CA LYS A 5 15.58 -12.84 4.60
C LYS A 5 14.27 -12.18 5.04
N TYR A 6 13.86 -11.09 4.38
CA TYR A 6 12.63 -10.35 4.72
C TYR A 6 11.47 -10.62 3.77
N LEU A 7 11.65 -11.46 2.75
CA LEU A 7 10.57 -11.85 1.83
C LEU A 7 9.41 -12.54 2.55
N GLY A 8 9.69 -13.48 3.45
CA GLY A 8 8.67 -14.21 4.21
C GLY A 8 8.03 -13.41 5.35
N SER A 9 8.54 -12.22 5.68
CA SER A 9 8.09 -11.42 6.83
C SER A 9 7.63 -10.03 6.40
N ARG A 10 8.56 -9.07 6.26
CA ARG A 10 8.25 -7.66 6.01
C ARG A 10 7.58 -7.43 4.66
N ALA A 11 8.14 -8.01 3.60
CA ALA A 11 7.56 -7.89 2.27
C ALA A 11 6.17 -8.53 2.20
N LEU A 12 5.99 -9.69 2.84
CA LEU A 12 4.69 -10.35 2.95
C LEU A 12 3.67 -9.52 3.74
N ALA A 13 4.09 -8.87 4.82
CA ALA A 13 3.23 -7.97 5.59
C ALA A 13 2.81 -6.75 4.76
N ALA A 14 3.74 -6.11 4.04
CA ALA A 14 3.43 -5.01 3.13
C ALA A 14 2.44 -5.42 2.04
N GLN A 15 2.64 -6.59 1.41
CA GLN A 15 1.74 -7.13 0.39
C GLN A 15 0.32 -7.37 0.93
N ARG A 16 0.21 -7.95 2.13
CA ARG A 16 -1.08 -8.27 2.75
C ARG A 16 -1.83 -7.03 3.25
N THR A 17 -1.12 -5.94 3.49
CA THR A 17 -1.68 -4.71 4.05
C THR A 17 -1.76 -3.61 3.00
N TRP A 18 -0.81 -2.69 2.94
CA TRP A 18 -0.95 -1.44 2.21
C TRP A 18 -0.67 -1.56 0.71
N ALA A 19 0.23 -2.45 0.26
CA ALA A 19 0.68 -2.49 -1.12
C ALA A 19 -0.45 -2.82 -2.10
N ARG A 20 -1.42 -3.65 -1.69
CA ARG A 20 -2.61 -4.00 -2.49
C ARG A 20 -3.62 -2.85 -2.64
N PHE A 21 -3.47 -1.77 -1.88
CA PHE A 21 -4.30 -0.57 -1.97
C PHE A 21 -3.59 0.57 -2.73
N ILE A 22 -2.39 0.33 -3.26
CA ILE A 22 -1.72 1.31 -4.11
C ILE A 22 -2.27 1.17 -5.54
N PRO A 23 -2.81 2.24 -6.14
CA PRO A 23 -3.21 2.20 -7.54
C PRO A 23 -1.98 1.98 -8.42
N GLY A 24 -2.05 1.01 -9.32
CA GLY A 24 -0.95 0.64 -10.20
C GLY A 24 -0.26 -0.66 -9.76
N ARG A 25 1.08 -0.64 -9.75
CA ARG A 25 1.90 -1.85 -9.55
C ARG A 25 2.89 -1.65 -8.41
N VAL A 26 2.94 -2.63 -7.51
CA VAL A 26 3.94 -2.72 -6.44
C VAL A 26 4.76 -3.99 -6.63
N GLU A 27 6.09 -3.84 -6.71
CA GLU A 27 7.04 -4.93 -6.87
C GLU A 27 8.14 -4.87 -5.81
N PHE A 28 8.59 -6.05 -5.35
CA PHE A 28 9.61 -6.19 -4.33
C PHE A 28 10.95 -6.53 -4.95
N PHE A 29 11.89 -5.60 -4.92
CA PHE A 29 13.26 -5.83 -5.39
C PHE A 29 14.13 -6.47 -4.30
N SER A 30 14.71 -7.63 -4.61
CA SER A 30 15.65 -8.37 -3.75
C SER A 30 16.90 -8.80 -4.52
N SER A 31 17.92 -9.27 -3.82
CA SER A 31 19.06 -9.97 -4.45
C SER A 31 18.61 -11.34 -4.99
N GLN A 32 19.29 -11.85 -6.02
CA GLN A 32 19.05 -13.21 -6.50
C GLN A 32 19.34 -14.27 -5.44
N GLN A 33 18.34 -15.12 -5.19
CA GLN A 33 18.47 -16.23 -4.25
C GLN A 33 19.37 -17.30 -4.84
N SER A 34 20.32 -17.80 -4.03
CA SER A 34 21.09 -18.97 -4.46
C SER A 34 20.12 -20.16 -4.64
N PRO A 35 20.30 -21.02 -5.66
CA PRO A 35 19.43 -22.16 -5.90
C PRO A 35 19.25 -23.05 -4.64
N SER A 36 20.25 -23.07 -3.76
CA SER A 36 20.27 -23.87 -2.53
C SER A 36 19.42 -23.31 -1.40
N ALA A 37 19.09 -22.01 -1.40
CA ALA A 37 18.30 -21.39 -0.33
C ALA A 37 16.77 -21.61 -0.51
N ALA A 38 16.33 -22.13 -1.66
CA ALA A 38 14.91 -22.37 -1.97
C ALA A 38 14.45 -23.82 -1.70
N LEU A 39 15.33 -24.68 -1.17
CA LEU A 39 15.14 -26.14 -1.07
C LEU A 39 14.11 -26.63 -0.02
N GLY A 40 13.15 -25.82 0.39
CA GLY A 40 12.17 -26.30 1.39
C GLY A 40 10.95 -25.45 1.66
N GLN A 41 10.81 -24.26 1.06
CA GLN A 41 9.61 -23.44 1.23
C GLN A 41 9.05 -23.02 -0.13
N PRO A 42 7.72 -23.17 -0.35
CA PRO A 42 7.10 -22.63 -1.55
C PRO A 42 7.35 -21.12 -1.60
N PRO A 43 7.64 -20.54 -2.78
CA PRO A 43 7.90 -19.12 -2.90
C PRO A 43 6.70 -18.33 -2.35
N PRO A 44 6.93 -17.31 -1.52
CA PRO A 44 5.84 -16.49 -1.01
C PRO A 44 5.08 -15.86 -2.20
N PRO A 45 3.76 -15.65 -2.10
CA PRO A 45 2.93 -15.08 -3.16
C PRO A 45 3.20 -13.58 -3.29
N LEU A 46 4.41 -13.24 -3.71
CA LEU A 46 4.95 -11.89 -3.78
C LEU A 46 5.45 -11.61 -5.19
N PRO A 47 5.16 -10.42 -5.75
CA PRO A 47 5.74 -9.98 -7.00
C PRO A 47 7.20 -9.56 -6.79
N VAL A 48 8.10 -10.53 -6.67
CA VAL A 48 9.53 -10.32 -6.39
C VAL A 48 10.33 -10.20 -7.67
N ILE A 49 11.12 -9.15 -7.80
CA ILE A 49 12.12 -8.98 -8.85
C ILE A 49 13.50 -9.25 -8.25
N ALA A 50 14.10 -10.37 -8.68
CA ALA A 50 15.41 -10.80 -8.24
C ALA A 50 16.51 -10.16 -9.10
N LEU A 51 17.24 -9.21 -8.53
CA LEU A 51 18.29 -8.47 -9.23
C LEU A 51 19.59 -9.31 -9.29
N PRO A 52 20.18 -9.50 -10.49
CA PRO A 52 21.43 -10.25 -10.63
C PRO A 52 22.64 -9.47 -10.11
N GLY A 53 23.59 -10.18 -9.50
CA GLY A 53 24.90 -9.61 -9.13
C GLY A 53 24.86 -8.57 -8.00
N VAL A 54 23.79 -8.50 -7.22
CA VAL A 54 23.68 -7.64 -6.02
C VAL A 54 23.48 -8.49 -4.78
N ASP A 55 23.95 -7.98 -3.65
CA ASP A 55 23.82 -8.61 -2.33
C ASP A 55 22.85 -7.82 -1.43
N ASP A 56 22.67 -8.31 -0.20
CA ASP A 56 21.82 -7.69 0.83
C ASP A 56 22.60 -6.80 1.81
N SER A 57 23.85 -6.45 1.45
CA SER A 57 24.76 -5.68 2.30
C SER A 57 24.34 -4.20 2.38
N TYR A 58 24.46 -3.62 3.58
CA TYR A 58 24.23 -2.19 3.81
C TYR A 58 25.57 -1.43 3.74
N PRO A 59 25.64 -0.24 3.10
CA PRO A 59 24.55 0.50 2.44
C PRO A 59 24.17 -0.06 1.05
N PRO A 60 22.88 -0.08 0.67
CA PRO A 60 22.39 -0.80 -0.49
C PRO A 60 22.55 -0.01 -1.80
N GLN A 61 23.75 0.48 -2.08
CA GLN A 61 24.01 1.33 -3.26
C GLN A 61 23.84 0.55 -4.56
N LYS A 62 24.57 -0.56 -4.72
CA LYS A 62 24.55 -1.37 -5.94
C LYS A 62 23.14 -1.88 -6.26
N LYS A 63 22.42 -2.36 -5.25
CA LYS A 63 21.04 -2.83 -5.40
C LYS A 63 20.10 -1.69 -5.82
N SER A 64 20.21 -0.51 -5.21
CA SER A 64 19.38 0.64 -5.56
C SER A 64 19.59 1.10 -7.01
N PHE A 65 20.85 1.14 -7.48
CA PHE A 65 21.14 1.45 -8.89
C PHE A 65 20.60 0.38 -9.85
N MET A 66 20.75 -0.90 -9.50
CA MET A 66 20.19 -1.98 -10.31
C MET A 66 18.66 -1.97 -10.36
N MET A 67 17.99 -1.58 -9.28
CA MET A 67 16.54 -1.36 -9.27
C MET A 67 16.14 -0.23 -10.24
N ILE A 68 16.84 0.91 -10.20
CA ILE A 68 16.55 2.04 -11.11
C ILE A 68 16.77 1.62 -12.56
N LYS A 69 17.88 0.94 -12.86
CA LYS A 69 18.14 0.38 -14.20
C LYS A 69 17.02 -0.57 -14.63
N TYR A 70 16.58 -1.47 -13.76
CA TYR A 70 15.49 -2.39 -14.08
C TYR A 70 14.20 -1.63 -14.41
N MET A 71 13.81 -0.65 -13.59
CA MET A 71 12.62 0.18 -13.86
C MET A 71 12.74 0.94 -15.18
N HIS A 72 13.92 1.50 -15.47
CA HIS A 72 14.18 2.14 -16.76
C HIS A 72 13.94 1.17 -17.92
N ASP A 73 14.57 -0.01 -17.89
CA ASP A 73 14.53 -0.94 -19.01
C ASP A 73 13.15 -1.57 -19.24
N HIS A 74 12.32 -1.71 -18.20
CA HIS A 74 11.05 -2.44 -18.28
C HIS A 74 9.81 -1.56 -18.25
N TYR A 75 9.91 -0.37 -17.66
CA TYR A 75 8.75 0.42 -17.22
C TYR A 75 8.79 1.89 -17.64
N LEU A 76 9.91 2.41 -18.16
CA LEU A 76 10.06 3.83 -18.53
C LEU A 76 8.92 4.32 -19.43
N ASP A 77 8.56 3.55 -20.46
CA ASP A 77 7.50 3.92 -21.42
C ASP A 77 6.09 3.53 -20.97
N LYS A 78 5.95 2.93 -19.77
CA LYS A 78 4.68 2.37 -19.27
C LYS A 78 4.07 3.16 -18.11
N TYR A 79 4.90 3.86 -17.35
CA TYR A 79 4.49 4.61 -16.17
C TYR A 79 5.15 5.98 -16.15
N GLU A 80 4.36 6.99 -15.78
CA GLU A 80 4.84 8.37 -15.66
C GLU A 80 5.55 8.63 -14.33
N TRP A 81 5.10 7.97 -13.27
CA TRP A 81 5.57 8.18 -11.90
C TRP A 81 6.12 6.90 -11.29
N PHE A 82 7.25 7.03 -10.59
CA PHE A 82 7.93 5.95 -9.88
C PHE A 82 8.13 6.34 -8.42
N MET A 83 7.91 5.38 -7.51
CA MET A 83 8.19 5.55 -6.09
C MET A 83 9.06 4.39 -5.60
N ARG A 84 10.15 4.72 -4.90
CA ARG A 84 10.97 3.74 -4.17
C ARG A 84 10.63 3.81 -2.69
N ALA A 85 10.43 2.64 -2.09
CA ALA A 85 10.17 2.46 -0.66
C ALA A 85 11.00 1.30 -0.11
N ASP A 86 11.29 1.29 1.19
CA ASP A 86 11.90 0.15 1.90
C ASP A 86 10.82 -0.81 2.45
N ASP A 87 11.23 -1.95 2.99
CA ASP A 87 10.28 -2.99 3.45
C ASP A 87 9.74 -2.77 4.87
N ASP A 88 10.25 -1.77 5.57
CA ASP A 88 9.86 -1.38 6.93
C ASP A 88 9.03 -0.09 6.97
N VAL A 89 8.54 0.36 5.83
CA VAL A 89 7.68 1.55 5.73
C VAL A 89 6.21 1.19 5.51
N TYR A 90 5.35 2.18 5.76
CA TYR A 90 3.93 2.15 5.44
C TYR A 90 3.60 3.28 4.45
N ILE A 91 2.85 2.95 3.40
CA ILE A 91 2.36 3.93 2.42
C ILE A 91 0.83 3.91 2.46
N LYS A 92 0.22 5.07 2.69
CA LYS A 92 -1.23 5.18 2.63
C LYS A 92 -1.67 5.18 1.16
N GLY A 93 -2.23 4.05 0.72
CA GLY A 93 -2.92 3.95 -0.56
C GLY A 93 -4.32 4.54 -0.50
N ASP A 94 -4.85 4.90 -1.66
CA ASP A 94 -6.26 5.24 -1.79
C ASP A 94 -7.08 3.95 -1.74
N LEU A 95 -8.06 3.91 -0.85
CA LEU A 95 -9.05 2.84 -0.90
C LEU A 95 -9.73 2.90 -2.27
N PRO A 96 -9.90 1.76 -2.97
CA PRO A 96 -10.70 1.76 -4.19
C PRO A 96 -12.04 2.40 -3.88
N VAL A 97 -12.52 3.28 -4.76
CA VAL A 97 -13.74 4.11 -4.66
C VAL A 97 -15.04 3.27 -4.51
N LEU A 98 -14.93 1.98 -4.27
CA LEU A 98 -16.01 1.03 -4.03
C LEU A 98 -16.41 0.98 -2.54
N ALA A 99 -16.79 2.10 -1.94
CA ALA A 99 -17.45 2.08 -0.62
C ALA A 99 -18.32 3.31 -0.31
N VAL A 100 -18.66 4.13 -1.31
CA VAL A 100 -19.71 5.14 -1.14
C VAL A 100 -20.81 4.81 -2.14
N PRO A 101 -21.92 4.16 -1.73
CA PRO A 101 -23.06 4.03 -2.62
C PRO A 101 -23.53 5.44 -3.01
N PRO A 102 -23.99 5.64 -4.25
CA PRO A 102 -24.62 6.89 -4.62
C PRO A 102 -25.74 7.24 -3.63
N ALA A 103 -25.90 8.51 -3.27
CA ALA A 103 -26.87 8.94 -2.25
C ALA A 103 -28.32 8.46 -2.50
N HIS A 104 -28.66 8.14 -3.76
CA HIS A 104 -29.97 7.60 -4.16
C HIS A 104 -30.20 6.11 -3.83
N LEU A 105 -29.17 5.38 -3.41
CA LEU A 105 -29.26 3.98 -2.95
C LEU A 105 -29.22 3.85 -1.42
N LEU A 106 -29.23 4.97 -0.68
CA LEU A 106 -29.42 4.96 0.77
C LEU A 106 -30.90 4.70 1.05
N ILE A 107 -31.23 3.47 1.51
CA ILE A 107 -32.53 3.19 2.10
C ILE A 107 -32.69 4.10 3.32
N PRO A 108 -33.76 4.90 3.45
CA PRO A 108 -33.99 5.69 4.65
C PRO A 108 -34.05 4.76 5.87
N PHE A 109 -33.37 5.17 6.96
CA PHE A 109 -33.16 4.42 8.20
C PHE A 109 -34.45 3.95 8.90
N SER A 110 -35.63 4.32 8.40
CA SER A 110 -36.93 4.01 8.99
C SER A 110 -37.54 2.66 8.59
N ALA A 111 -36.87 1.83 7.79
CA ALA A 111 -37.46 0.57 7.30
C ALA A 111 -36.75 -0.72 7.74
N VAL A 112 -35.98 -0.70 8.85
CA VAL A 112 -35.43 -1.94 9.42
C VAL A 112 -36.27 -2.36 10.62
N ASN A 113 -37.11 -3.39 10.42
CA ASN A 113 -37.89 -4.02 11.47
C ASN A 113 -36.94 -4.77 12.44
N PRO A 114 -36.83 -4.37 13.72
CA PRO A 114 -35.88 -4.95 14.67
C PRO A 114 -36.20 -6.41 15.07
N SER A 115 -37.30 -6.98 14.59
CA SER A 115 -37.70 -8.38 14.86
C SER A 115 -36.92 -9.43 14.05
N LEU A 116 -36.24 -9.04 12.96
CA LEU A 116 -35.63 -9.98 12.02
C LEU A 116 -34.15 -10.32 12.28
N TYR A 117 -33.54 -9.85 13.37
CA TYR A 117 -32.16 -10.20 13.73
C TYR A 117 -32.06 -10.59 15.21
N PRO A 118 -31.66 -11.83 15.54
CA PRO A 118 -31.31 -12.16 16.92
C PRO A 118 -30.02 -11.43 17.32
N PRO A 119 -29.88 -11.01 18.60
CA PRO A 119 -28.66 -10.36 19.06
C PRO A 119 -27.45 -11.30 18.95
N PRO A 120 -26.26 -10.80 18.56
CA PRO A 120 -25.05 -11.61 18.50
C PRO A 120 -24.61 -12.06 19.90
N PRO A 121 -23.95 -13.23 20.03
CA PRO A 121 -23.48 -13.74 21.32
C PRO A 121 -22.41 -12.82 21.95
N PRO A 122 -22.33 -12.75 23.29
CA PRO A 122 -21.69 -11.65 24.03
C PRO A 122 -20.16 -11.75 24.14
N LEU A 123 -19.44 -12.18 23.10
CA LEU A 123 -17.98 -12.40 23.20
C LEU A 123 -17.12 -11.76 22.11
N LEU A 124 -17.58 -10.68 21.45
CA LEU A 124 -16.69 -9.92 20.57
C LEU A 124 -17.00 -8.43 20.50
N CYS A 125 -17.07 -7.76 21.66
CA CYS A 125 -17.17 -6.30 21.70
C CYS A 125 -16.29 -5.71 22.80
N GLN A 126 -14.99 -5.59 22.51
CA GLN A 126 -14.14 -4.57 23.12
C GLN A 126 -13.07 -4.18 22.09
N HIS A 127 -13.06 -2.89 21.74
CA HIS A 127 -12.11 -2.14 20.89
C HIS A 127 -12.46 -1.87 19.43
N LEU A 128 -13.72 -1.59 19.11
CA LEU A 128 -14.06 -0.79 17.92
C LEU A 128 -15.15 0.23 18.29
N LEU A 129 -14.75 1.30 18.98
CA LEU A 129 -15.54 2.52 19.09
C LEU A 129 -15.36 3.33 17.81
N TRP A 130 -16.39 3.29 16.97
CA TRP A 130 -16.63 4.22 15.86
C TRP A 130 -17.10 5.56 16.41
N ALA A 131 -16.44 6.66 16.04
CA ALA A 131 -16.99 8.00 16.14
C ALA A 131 -16.76 8.74 14.82
N SER A 132 -17.68 8.54 13.88
CA SER A 132 -17.91 9.48 12.79
C SER A 132 -18.74 10.64 13.34
N ALA A 133 -18.19 11.85 13.34
CA ALA A 133 -18.91 13.08 13.62
C ALA A 133 -18.35 14.24 12.77
N ALA A 134 -19.11 14.57 11.72
CA ALA A 134 -19.26 15.84 11.02
C ALA A 134 -18.07 16.50 10.25
N PRO A 135 -18.35 17.26 9.17
CA PRO A 135 -17.34 17.94 8.36
C PRO A 135 -16.93 19.28 8.99
N TRP A 136 -15.63 19.58 8.95
CA TRP A 136 -15.09 20.91 9.26
C TRP A 136 -15.42 21.91 8.14
N PRO A 137 -15.67 23.21 8.45
CA PRO A 137 -15.94 24.22 7.44
C PRO A 137 -14.67 24.57 6.65
N ALA A 138 -14.84 24.83 5.35
CA ALA A 138 -13.77 25.26 4.46
C ALA A 138 -13.20 26.62 4.90
N ILE A 139 -11.90 26.65 5.20
CA ILE A 139 -11.15 27.89 5.41
C ILE A 139 -10.73 28.42 4.05
N HIS A 140 -11.27 29.57 3.66
CA HIS A 140 -10.76 30.38 2.55
C HIS A 140 -9.33 30.84 2.86
N THR A 141 -8.36 30.42 2.05
CA THR A 141 -7.03 31.02 2.03
C THR A 141 -7.00 32.20 1.03
N PRO A 142 -6.51 33.39 1.42
CA PRO A 142 -6.39 34.51 0.50
C PRO A 142 -5.22 34.30 -0.48
N ARG A 143 -5.48 34.55 -1.76
CA ARG A 143 -4.50 34.56 -2.85
C ARG A 143 -3.54 35.75 -2.66
N ILE A 144 -2.30 35.47 -2.25
CA ILE A 144 -1.21 36.46 -2.24
C ILE A 144 -0.82 36.75 -3.69
N ARG A 145 -0.96 38.00 -4.15
CA ARG A 145 -0.37 38.48 -5.41
C ARG A 145 1.10 38.82 -5.18
N PRO A 146 2.01 38.47 -6.10
CA PRO A 146 3.36 39.00 -6.05
C PRO A 146 3.36 40.47 -6.47
N SER A 147 3.86 41.34 -5.59
CA SER A 147 4.19 42.72 -5.91
C SER A 147 5.43 42.72 -6.81
N PHE A 148 5.27 43.14 -8.06
CA PHE A 148 6.39 43.56 -8.90
C PHE A 148 6.95 44.86 -8.30
N LEU A 149 8.23 44.86 -7.95
CA LEU A 149 8.99 46.09 -7.79
C LEU A 149 9.63 46.42 -9.14
N ALA A 150 9.46 47.69 -9.52
CA ALA A 150 10.08 48.35 -10.65
C ALA A 150 11.58 48.59 -10.42
#